data_AF-A0A2D4ZQX1-F1
#
_entry.id   AF-A0A2D4ZQX1-F1
#
_cell.length_a   1.000
_cell.length_b   1.000
_cell.length_c   1.000
_cell.angle_alpha   90.00
_cell.angle_beta   90.00
_cell.angle_gamma   90.00
#
_symmetry.space_group_name_H-M   'P 1'
#
loop_
_entity.id
_entity.type
_entity.pdbx_description
1 polymer ?
#
loop_
_entity_poly.entity_id
_entity_poly.type
_entity_poly.pdbx_seq_one_letter_code
_entity_poly.pdbx_strand_id
1 'polypeptide(L)'
;MKKIFLVVLALVTLNASAQEWKPKLKKVFKYSTFYGAVNGGNSISDVDIFSVTNGLETETVKTPFDYSIALGVRKIARLGYENRANTFYNGTEKSFSDNATIGKIKGFEFLFELDYTRQQGINFLNQQHFLRYVADKWIAKIEYIQDGFADIEYFEASQRYRQKIGKKLSFNVGAVQRLSEPYGYNPLEEWILSNGNLHYTQLALQEGYTVNFDGQEGIEYFDPSNNLVATSTEVWEAVIIPQVLADYTEKKRNQLDQTLQHSLVIGFDYYHFTDDFWVHSWGNLMPYHYDNNSEYSYHKFNNGQWMDYSGGLIFGYRFNRSLGIFLEGKYNKYWNRNWHDFSFGLNYVIY
;
A
#
# COMPACT_ATOMS: atom_id res chain seq x y z
N MET A 1 -10.34 8.17 -8.43
CA MET A 1 -10.29 6.68 -8.49
C MET A 1 -11.65 5.98 -8.41
N LYS A 2 -12.60 6.42 -7.55
CA LYS A 2 -13.98 5.86 -7.51
C LYS A 2 -14.64 5.72 -8.89
N LYS A 3 -14.46 6.71 -9.78
CA LYS A 3 -15.06 6.74 -11.12
C LYS A 3 -14.42 5.74 -12.11
N ILE A 4 -13.11 5.48 -12.05
CA ILE A 4 -12.43 4.55 -12.98
C ILE A 4 -12.74 3.09 -12.61
N PHE A 5 -12.75 2.77 -11.32
CA PHE A 5 -13.18 1.45 -10.84
C PHE A 5 -14.63 1.16 -11.23
N LEU A 6 -15.53 2.14 -11.04
CA LEU A 6 -16.92 2.07 -11.52
C LEU A 6 -17.01 1.89 -13.04
N VAL A 7 -16.13 2.52 -13.82
CA VAL A 7 -16.11 2.37 -15.29
C VAL A 7 -15.60 0.99 -15.71
N VAL A 8 -14.58 0.42 -15.05
CA VAL A 8 -14.12 -0.95 -15.32
C VAL A 8 -15.20 -1.97 -14.91
N LEU A 9 -15.84 -1.77 -13.76
CA LEU A 9 -16.98 -2.58 -13.32
C LEU A 9 -18.17 -2.44 -14.28
N ALA A 10 -18.44 -1.24 -14.77
CA ALA A 10 -19.53 -0.93 -15.71
C ALA A 10 -19.25 -1.47 -17.12
N LEU A 11 -18.00 -1.48 -17.59
CA LEU A 11 -17.63 -2.04 -18.90
C LEU A 11 -17.78 -3.57 -18.93
N VAL A 12 -17.62 -4.23 -17.76
CA VAL A 12 -17.91 -5.66 -17.59
C VAL A 12 -19.43 -5.92 -17.55
N THR A 13 -20.25 -4.99 -17.05
CA THR A 13 -21.71 -5.17 -16.95
C THR A 13 -22.50 -4.70 -18.17
N LEU A 14 -22.01 -3.72 -18.95
CA LEU A 14 -22.77 -3.08 -20.04
C LEU A 14 -22.61 -3.76 -21.41
N ASN A 15 -21.71 -4.71 -21.59
CA ASN A 15 -21.57 -5.50 -22.83
C ASN A 15 -22.29 -6.87 -22.77
N ALA A 16 -23.24 -7.05 -21.84
CA ALA A 16 -23.73 -8.36 -21.42
C ALA A 16 -25.19 -8.62 -21.80
N SER A 17 -25.46 -9.17 -22.98
CA SER A 17 -26.74 -9.82 -23.27
C SER A 17 -26.95 -11.02 -22.33
N ALA A 18 -27.94 -10.91 -21.44
CA ALA A 18 -28.06 -11.66 -20.18
C ALA A 18 -28.40 -13.17 -20.28
N GLN A 19 -28.62 -13.73 -21.48
CA GLN A 19 -29.15 -15.10 -21.61
C GLN A 19 -28.07 -16.19 -21.70
N GLU A 20 -26.89 -15.91 -22.28
CA GLU A 20 -25.81 -16.91 -22.43
C GLU A 20 -24.74 -16.88 -21.32
N TRP A 21 -24.79 -15.89 -20.42
CA TRP A 21 -23.72 -15.69 -19.44
C TRP A 21 -23.80 -16.66 -18.25
N LYS A 22 -24.98 -16.96 -17.70
CA LYS A 22 -25.12 -17.76 -16.45
C LYS A 22 -24.15 -18.96 -16.32
N PRO A 23 -24.01 -19.87 -17.31
CA PRO A 23 -23.04 -20.97 -17.25
C PRO A 23 -21.57 -20.53 -17.34
N LYS A 24 -21.24 -19.43 -18.03
CA LYS A 24 -19.89 -18.85 -18.13
C LYS A 24 -19.49 -18.12 -16.82
N LEU A 25 -20.38 -17.35 -16.19
CA LEU A 25 -20.17 -16.70 -14.88
C LEU A 25 -19.87 -17.72 -13.79
N LYS A 26 -20.65 -18.80 -13.74
CA LYS A 26 -20.48 -19.88 -12.77
C LYS A 26 -19.09 -20.52 -12.87
N LYS A 27 -18.51 -20.63 -14.07
CA LYS A 27 -17.14 -21.16 -14.26
C LYS A 27 -16.06 -20.18 -13.79
N VAL A 28 -16.25 -18.88 -14.04
CA VAL A 28 -15.30 -17.84 -13.61
C VAL A 28 -15.22 -17.81 -12.09
N PHE A 29 -16.36 -17.77 -11.39
CA PHE A 29 -16.41 -17.69 -9.93
C PHE A 29 -16.33 -19.05 -9.22
N LYS A 30 -16.26 -20.17 -9.94
CA LYS A 30 -16.08 -21.49 -9.33
C LYS A 30 -14.81 -21.51 -8.47
N TYR A 31 -14.93 -22.01 -7.24
CA TYR A 31 -13.86 -22.05 -6.21
C TYR A 31 -13.46 -20.68 -5.63
N SER A 32 -14.25 -19.63 -5.86
CA SER A 32 -14.03 -18.35 -5.20
C SER A 32 -14.69 -18.36 -3.82
N THR A 33 -14.10 -17.62 -2.88
CA THR A 33 -14.69 -17.38 -1.56
C THR A 33 -14.98 -15.90 -1.40
N PHE A 34 -16.21 -15.58 -1.01
CA PHE A 34 -16.60 -14.26 -0.52
C PHE A 34 -16.51 -14.28 1.00
N TYR A 35 -15.97 -13.22 1.59
CA TYR A 35 -15.82 -13.10 3.02
C TYR A 35 -15.98 -11.65 3.47
N GLY A 36 -16.41 -11.51 4.71
CA GLY A 36 -16.43 -10.26 5.43
C GLY A 36 -16.08 -10.55 6.88
N ALA A 37 -15.29 -9.69 7.49
CA ALA A 37 -14.82 -9.87 8.85
C ALA A 37 -14.69 -8.52 9.56
N VAL A 38 -14.96 -8.56 10.86
CA VAL A 38 -14.75 -7.43 11.76
C VAL A 38 -13.88 -7.94 12.90
N ASN A 39 -12.72 -7.31 13.10
CA ASN A 39 -11.83 -7.60 14.21
C ASN A 39 -11.69 -6.35 15.07
N GLY A 40 -11.51 -6.52 16.38
CA GLY A 40 -11.34 -5.43 17.32
C GLY A 40 -10.39 -5.81 18.44
N GLY A 41 -9.63 -4.84 18.94
CA GLY A 41 -8.67 -5.02 20.01
C GLY A 41 -8.37 -3.71 20.73
N ASN A 42 -7.62 -3.79 21.83
CA ASN A 42 -7.14 -2.58 22.51
C ASN A 42 -6.20 -1.80 21.59
N SER A 43 -6.23 -0.46 21.69
CA SER A 43 -5.23 0.41 21.06
C SER A 43 -4.06 0.65 22.03
N ILE A 44 -3.22 1.66 21.74
CA ILE A 44 -2.23 2.15 22.72
C ILE A 44 -2.94 2.61 23.99
N SER A 45 -2.27 2.47 25.15
CA SER A 45 -2.83 2.92 26.42
C SER A 45 -3.08 4.42 26.40
N ASP A 46 -4.14 4.84 27.09
CA ASP A 46 -4.40 6.27 27.35
C ASP A 46 -3.16 6.93 27.95
N VAL A 47 -2.89 8.17 27.53
CA VAL A 47 -1.71 8.94 27.97
C VAL A 47 -2.17 10.06 28.88
N ASP A 48 -1.65 10.09 30.10
CA ASP A 48 -1.84 11.20 31.02
C ASP A 48 -0.81 12.29 30.73
N ILE A 49 -1.28 13.48 30.35
CA ILE A 49 -0.49 14.69 30.17
C ILE A 49 -0.59 15.50 31.45
N PHE A 50 0.57 15.83 32.03
CA PHE A 50 0.66 16.67 33.22
C PHE A 50 1.10 18.07 32.81
N SER A 51 0.33 19.09 33.19
CA SER A 51 0.65 20.50 32.95
C SER A 51 0.63 21.30 34.26
N VAL A 52 1.34 22.44 34.25
CA VAL A 52 1.35 23.38 35.37
C VAL A 52 0.81 24.72 34.90
N THR A 53 -0.46 24.97 35.21
CA THR A 53 -1.15 26.23 34.90
C THR A 53 -1.39 27.03 36.19
N ASN A 54 -2.27 26.53 37.07
CA ASN A 54 -2.54 27.06 38.42
C ASN A 54 -2.49 25.95 39.49
N GLY A 55 -1.59 24.98 39.30
CA GLY A 55 -1.51 23.73 40.05
C GLY A 55 -1.12 22.58 39.12
N LEU A 56 -1.04 21.35 39.65
CA LEU A 56 -0.90 20.16 38.80
C LEU A 56 -2.26 19.89 38.15
N GLU A 57 -2.32 20.03 36.82
CA GLU A 57 -3.44 19.60 36.01
C GLU A 57 -3.06 18.29 35.30
N THR A 58 -4.01 17.35 35.24
CA THR A 58 -3.84 16.08 34.53
C THR A 58 -4.92 15.97 33.48
N GLU A 59 -4.52 15.85 32.22
CA GLU A 59 -5.41 15.58 31.09
C GLU A 59 -5.14 14.16 30.57
N THR A 60 -6.15 13.28 30.61
CA THR A 60 -6.04 11.95 30.01
C THR A 60 -6.48 11.98 28.56
N VAL A 61 -5.52 11.84 27.64
CA VAL A 61 -5.80 11.67 26.21
C VAL A 61 -6.27 10.24 25.98
N LYS A 62 -7.58 10.09 25.73
CA LYS A 62 -8.19 8.78 25.46
C LYS A 62 -7.85 8.29 24.07
N THR A 63 -7.37 7.06 23.96
CA THR A 63 -7.18 6.39 22.68
C THR A 63 -8.28 5.33 22.50
N PRO A 64 -9.27 5.55 21.60
CA PRO A 64 -10.29 4.55 21.32
C PRO A 64 -9.69 3.21 20.87
N PHE A 65 -10.50 2.13 20.85
CA PHE A 65 -10.05 0.80 20.44
C PHE A 65 -9.66 0.70 18.96
N ASP A 66 -8.71 -0.18 18.64
CA ASP A 66 -8.32 -0.48 17.27
C ASP A 66 -9.29 -1.52 16.68
N TYR A 67 -9.58 -1.38 15.38
CA TYR A 67 -10.50 -2.27 14.68
C TYR A 67 -10.10 -2.45 13.23
N SER A 68 -10.53 -3.55 12.63
CA SER A 68 -10.46 -3.77 11.18
C SER A 68 -11.79 -4.28 10.66
N ILE A 69 -12.21 -3.73 9.53
CA ILE A 69 -13.38 -4.17 8.77
C ILE A 69 -12.89 -4.56 7.39
N ALA A 70 -12.83 -5.85 7.14
CA ALA A 70 -12.36 -6.41 5.89
C ALA A 70 -13.52 -7.02 5.10
N LEU A 71 -13.54 -6.75 3.79
CA LEU A 71 -14.45 -7.36 2.82
C LEU A 71 -13.64 -7.84 1.63
N GLY A 72 -13.88 -9.07 1.19
CA GLY A 72 -13.14 -9.59 0.06
C GLY A 72 -13.81 -10.70 -0.72
N VAL A 73 -13.32 -10.89 -1.93
CA VAL A 73 -13.58 -12.05 -2.76
C VAL A 73 -12.28 -12.52 -3.41
N ARG A 74 -11.96 -13.81 -3.26
CA ARG A 74 -10.73 -14.36 -3.82
C ARG A 74 -10.94 -15.70 -4.51
N LYS A 75 -10.17 -15.93 -5.57
CA LYS A 75 -9.99 -17.21 -6.24
C LYS A 75 -8.51 -17.41 -6.53
N ILE A 76 -7.82 -18.02 -5.57
CA ILE A 76 -6.37 -18.25 -5.62
C ILE A 76 -6.11 -19.68 -5.19
N ALA A 77 -5.28 -20.39 -5.95
CA ALA A 77 -4.93 -21.75 -5.62
C ALA A 77 -3.86 -21.79 -4.53
N ARG A 78 -4.20 -22.36 -3.37
CA ARG A 78 -3.28 -22.45 -2.24
C ARG A 78 -2.03 -23.26 -2.56
N LEU A 79 -0.87 -22.73 -2.19
CA LEU A 79 0.43 -23.40 -2.35
C LEU A 79 0.60 -24.55 -1.35
N GLY A 80 1.57 -25.44 -1.60
CA GLY A 80 1.71 -26.67 -0.80
C GLY A 80 2.01 -26.40 0.67
N TYR A 81 2.76 -25.32 0.95
CA TYR A 81 3.19 -24.93 2.29
C TYR A 81 2.15 -24.09 3.05
N GLU A 82 1.08 -23.64 2.39
CA GLU A 82 0.07 -22.81 3.04
C GLU A 82 -0.84 -23.65 3.94
N ASN A 83 -0.99 -23.23 5.18
CA ASN A 83 -1.79 -23.95 6.16
C ASN A 83 -3.29 -23.87 5.82
N ARG A 84 -4.04 -24.92 6.17
CA ARG A 84 -5.51 -24.96 6.09
C ARG A 84 -6.19 -24.72 7.45
N ALA A 85 -5.44 -24.27 8.44
CA ALA A 85 -5.87 -24.22 9.84
C ALA A 85 -7.21 -23.49 10.06
N ASN A 86 -7.49 -22.41 9.32
CA ASN A 86 -8.71 -21.66 9.48
C ASN A 86 -9.82 -22.15 8.53
N THR A 87 -10.97 -22.48 9.12
CA THR A 87 -12.20 -22.85 8.39
C THR A 87 -12.82 -21.64 7.68
N PHE A 88 -12.66 -20.45 8.25
CA PHE A 88 -13.24 -19.19 7.76
C PHE A 88 -12.17 -18.15 7.50
N TYR A 89 -12.46 -17.23 6.58
CA TYR A 89 -11.64 -16.04 6.36
C TYR A 89 -12.04 -14.97 7.39
N ASN A 90 -11.07 -14.40 8.10
CA ASN A 90 -11.26 -13.35 9.10
C ASN A 90 -10.67 -12.00 8.66
N GLY A 91 -10.25 -11.85 7.40
CA GLY A 91 -9.72 -10.61 6.86
C GLY A 91 -8.29 -10.31 7.29
N THR A 92 -7.63 -11.24 7.99
CA THR A 92 -6.21 -11.13 8.36
C THR A 92 -5.32 -12.02 7.51
N GLU A 93 -5.89 -12.68 6.50
CA GLU A 93 -5.18 -13.59 5.60
C GLU A 93 -4.19 -12.87 4.68
N LYS A 94 -3.04 -12.46 5.24
CA LYS A 94 -1.90 -11.99 4.46
C LYS A 94 -1.09 -13.19 3.97
N SER A 95 -1.20 -13.56 2.69
CA SER A 95 -0.23 -14.47 2.08
C SER A 95 0.85 -13.67 1.36
N PHE A 96 2.11 -13.84 1.78
CA PHE A 96 3.27 -13.27 1.08
C PHE A 96 3.28 -13.66 -0.41
N SER A 97 2.76 -14.85 -0.73
CA SER A 97 2.78 -15.40 -2.08
C SER A 97 1.74 -14.80 -3.03
N ASP A 98 0.77 -14.04 -2.53
CA ASP A 98 -0.18 -13.30 -3.37
C ASP A 98 0.56 -12.26 -4.25
N ASN A 99 1.75 -11.82 -3.82
CA ASN A 99 2.64 -10.93 -4.58
C ASN A 99 3.50 -11.63 -5.64
N ALA A 100 3.53 -12.97 -5.69
CA ALA A 100 4.26 -13.69 -6.73
C ALA A 100 3.69 -13.35 -8.12
N THR A 101 4.51 -13.40 -9.17
CA THR A 101 4.00 -13.14 -10.53
C THR A 101 3.20 -14.35 -11.03
N ILE A 102 3.48 -15.53 -10.48
CA ILE A 102 2.91 -16.80 -10.92
C ILE A 102 2.27 -17.53 -9.73
N GLY A 103 0.98 -17.84 -9.85
CA GLY A 103 0.29 -18.71 -8.89
C GLY A 103 0.56 -20.20 -9.11
N LYS A 104 0.00 -21.05 -8.24
CA LYS A 104 0.18 -22.51 -8.30
C LYS A 104 -0.37 -23.14 -9.58
N ILE A 105 -1.48 -22.59 -10.09
CA ILE A 105 -2.20 -23.16 -11.23
C ILE A 105 -2.06 -22.26 -12.47
N LYS A 106 -2.16 -22.89 -13.64
CA LYS A 106 -2.39 -22.14 -14.88
C LYS A 106 -3.84 -21.68 -14.92
N GLY A 107 -4.07 -20.53 -15.52
CA GLY A 107 -5.40 -19.97 -15.73
C GLY A 107 -5.62 -18.68 -14.95
N PHE A 108 -6.89 -18.43 -14.64
CA PHE A 108 -7.37 -17.16 -14.10
C PHE A 108 -7.50 -17.21 -12.57
N GLU A 109 -6.85 -16.25 -11.91
CA GLU A 109 -6.87 -16.01 -10.48
C GLU A 109 -7.22 -14.55 -10.19
N PHE A 110 -7.85 -14.31 -9.05
CA PHE A 110 -8.17 -12.95 -8.63
C PHE A 110 -8.24 -12.80 -7.10
N LEU A 111 -8.01 -11.57 -6.65
CA LEU A 111 -8.26 -11.08 -5.31
C LEU A 111 -8.93 -9.71 -5.45
N PHE A 112 -9.98 -9.48 -4.68
CA PHE A 112 -10.48 -8.15 -4.41
C PHE A 112 -10.66 -8.04 -2.91
N GLU A 113 -9.91 -7.17 -2.26
CA GLU A 113 -9.96 -6.97 -0.82
C GLU A 113 -9.96 -5.49 -0.50
N LEU A 114 -10.84 -5.10 0.41
CA LEU A 114 -10.91 -3.79 1.02
C LEU A 114 -10.87 -3.98 2.53
N ASP A 115 -9.96 -3.26 3.17
CA ASP A 115 -9.77 -3.29 4.61
C ASP A 115 -9.76 -1.84 5.13
N TYR A 116 -10.76 -1.52 5.94
CA TYR A 116 -10.79 -0.28 6.70
C TYR A 116 -10.34 -0.57 8.13
N THR A 117 -9.16 -0.08 8.46
CA THR A 117 -8.48 -0.42 9.72
C THR A 117 -8.09 0.84 10.48
N ARG A 118 -8.31 0.82 11.79
CA ARG A 118 -7.74 1.78 12.73
C ARG A 118 -6.63 1.11 13.52
N GLN A 119 -5.44 1.69 13.46
CA GLN A 119 -4.28 1.25 14.21
C GLN A 119 -3.61 2.45 14.88
N GLN A 120 -3.36 2.36 16.19
CA GLN A 120 -2.64 3.39 16.96
C GLN A 120 -3.23 4.79 16.79
N GLY A 121 -4.56 4.89 16.70
CA GLY A 121 -5.25 6.16 16.55
C GLY A 121 -5.44 6.63 15.10
N ILE A 122 -4.75 6.04 14.13
CA ILE A 122 -4.80 6.44 12.71
C ILE A 122 -5.68 5.48 11.93
N ASN A 123 -6.55 6.02 11.08
CA ASN A 123 -7.38 5.23 10.18
C ASN A 123 -6.69 5.08 8.82
N PHE A 124 -6.69 3.85 8.31
CA PHE A 124 -6.14 3.48 7.01
C PHE A 124 -7.23 2.79 6.18
N LEU A 125 -7.31 3.17 4.90
CA LEU A 125 -8.04 2.39 3.91
C LEU A 125 -7.01 1.65 3.07
N ASN A 126 -6.97 0.33 3.25
CA ASN A 126 -6.11 -0.55 2.48
C ASN A 126 -6.95 -1.30 1.45
N GLN A 127 -6.43 -1.39 0.23
CA GLN A 127 -7.08 -2.09 -0.86
C GLN A 127 -6.05 -2.89 -1.64
N GLN A 128 -6.40 -4.14 -1.93
CA GLN A 128 -5.62 -4.98 -2.83
C GLN A 128 -6.56 -5.70 -3.78
N HIS A 129 -6.51 -5.28 -5.04
CA HIS A 129 -7.27 -5.88 -6.12
C HIS A 129 -6.31 -6.38 -7.19
N PHE A 130 -6.45 -7.63 -7.63
CA PHE A 130 -5.76 -8.07 -8.83
C PHE A 130 -6.58 -9.08 -9.62
N LEU A 131 -6.39 -9.03 -10.93
CA LEU A 131 -6.76 -10.10 -11.86
C LEU A 131 -5.49 -10.58 -12.53
N ARG A 132 -5.27 -11.89 -12.51
CA ARG A 132 -4.09 -12.51 -13.11
C ARG A 132 -4.50 -13.67 -14.00
N TYR A 133 -3.93 -13.71 -15.20
CA TYR A 133 -4.00 -14.87 -16.08
C TYR A 133 -2.60 -15.40 -16.37
N VAL A 134 -2.37 -16.67 -16.01
CA VAL A 134 -1.09 -17.36 -16.22
C VAL A 134 -1.24 -18.43 -17.29
N ALA A 135 -0.63 -18.21 -18.45
CA ALA A 135 -0.52 -19.19 -19.51
C ALA A 135 0.84 -19.91 -19.49
N ASP A 136 1.06 -20.78 -20.47
CA ASP A 136 2.34 -21.47 -20.64
C ASP A 136 3.47 -20.56 -21.13
N LYS A 137 3.15 -19.63 -22.04
CA LYS A 137 4.12 -18.74 -22.70
C LYS A 137 3.93 -17.26 -22.38
N TRP A 138 2.87 -16.89 -21.66
CA TRP A 138 2.60 -15.49 -21.35
C TRP A 138 1.84 -15.34 -20.03
N ILE A 139 1.91 -14.14 -19.47
CA ILE A 139 1.24 -13.72 -18.24
C ILE A 139 0.62 -12.35 -18.51
N ALA A 140 -0.62 -12.16 -18.06
CA ALA A 140 -1.19 -10.83 -17.94
C ALA A 140 -1.68 -10.63 -16.52
N LYS A 141 -1.43 -9.44 -15.97
CA LYS A 141 -1.88 -9.06 -14.63
C LYS A 141 -2.35 -7.62 -14.68
N ILE A 142 -3.50 -7.37 -14.07
CA ILE A 142 -3.88 -6.03 -13.65
C ILE A 142 -4.00 -6.03 -12.14
N GLU A 143 -3.53 -4.97 -11.49
CA GLU A 143 -3.61 -4.79 -10.05
C GLU A 143 -3.90 -3.34 -9.69
N TYR A 144 -4.56 -3.17 -8.56
CA TYR A 144 -4.70 -1.90 -7.88
C TYR A 144 -4.31 -2.13 -6.43
N ILE A 145 -3.37 -1.32 -5.94
CA ILE A 145 -2.89 -1.35 -4.57
C ILE A 145 -3.13 0.04 -3.99
N GLN A 146 -3.69 0.07 -2.79
CA GLN A 146 -3.67 1.21 -1.89
C GLN A 146 -3.23 0.68 -0.53
N ASP A 147 -2.11 1.16 -0.03
CA ASP A 147 -1.61 0.85 1.32
C ASP A 147 -1.32 2.17 2.01
N GLY A 148 -2.21 2.53 2.95
CA GLY A 148 -2.14 3.80 3.65
C GLY A 148 -0.97 3.88 4.63
N PHE A 149 -0.40 2.75 5.04
CA PHE A 149 0.75 2.74 5.94
C PHE A 149 2.06 2.97 5.16
N ALA A 150 2.16 2.38 3.96
CA ALA A 150 3.30 2.56 3.06
C ALA A 150 3.24 3.83 2.20
N ASP A 151 2.14 4.61 2.29
CA ASP A 151 1.87 5.79 1.45
C ASP A 151 2.06 5.46 -0.05
N ILE A 152 1.39 4.41 -0.48
CA ILE A 152 1.47 3.88 -1.85
C ILE A 152 0.08 3.61 -2.42
N GLU A 153 -0.18 4.15 -3.61
CA GLU A 153 -1.40 3.97 -4.36
C GLU A 153 -1.12 3.96 -5.86
N TYR A 154 -1.41 2.85 -6.53
CA TYR A 154 -1.27 2.73 -7.97
C TYR A 154 -2.18 1.68 -8.58
N PHE A 155 -2.50 1.89 -9.85
CA PHE A 155 -3.02 0.87 -10.75
C PHE A 155 -1.90 0.41 -11.67
N GLU A 156 -1.69 -0.90 -11.80
CA GLU A 156 -0.71 -1.49 -12.70
C GLU A 156 -1.38 -2.46 -13.68
N ALA A 157 -1.01 -2.38 -14.95
CA ALA A 157 -1.31 -3.39 -15.96
C ALA A 157 0.00 -3.90 -16.56
N SER A 158 0.19 -5.22 -16.59
CA SER A 158 1.38 -5.84 -17.16
C SER A 158 1.06 -6.98 -18.11
N GLN A 159 1.86 -7.09 -19.16
CA GLN A 159 1.84 -8.19 -20.11
C GLN A 159 3.27 -8.68 -20.31
N ARG A 160 3.48 -9.98 -20.08
CA ARG A 160 4.82 -10.57 -20.02
C ARG A 160 4.88 -11.85 -20.82
N TYR A 161 5.93 -12.00 -21.61
CA TYR A 161 6.35 -13.30 -22.14
C TYR A 161 6.94 -14.14 -21.01
N ARG A 162 6.68 -15.44 -21.02
CA ARG A 162 7.11 -16.39 -19.99
C ARG A 162 7.91 -17.52 -20.62
N GLN A 163 9.12 -17.73 -20.11
CA GLN A 163 9.97 -18.86 -20.44
C GLN A 163 10.12 -19.78 -19.23
N LYS A 164 9.68 -21.03 -19.36
CA LYS A 164 9.83 -22.04 -18.31
C LYS A 164 11.16 -22.77 -18.44
N ILE A 165 11.87 -22.92 -17.32
CA ILE A 165 13.08 -23.73 -17.23
C ILE A 165 12.78 -24.90 -16.29
N GLY A 166 12.57 -26.07 -16.89
CA GLY A 166 12.12 -27.26 -16.17
C GLY A 166 10.71 -27.09 -15.60
N LYS A 167 10.48 -27.66 -14.40
CA LYS A 167 9.16 -27.68 -13.74
C LYS A 167 9.00 -26.62 -12.65
N LYS A 168 10.10 -26.01 -12.18
CA LYS A 168 10.13 -25.20 -10.96
C LYS A 168 10.45 -23.72 -11.21
N LEU A 169 11.32 -23.44 -12.19
CA LEU A 169 11.81 -22.10 -12.48
C LEU A 169 11.10 -21.52 -13.72
N SER A 170 10.78 -20.24 -13.65
CA SER A 170 10.21 -19.47 -14.74
C SER A 170 10.87 -18.10 -14.79
N PHE A 171 11.28 -17.68 -15.97
CA PHE A 171 11.63 -16.29 -16.24
C PHE A 171 10.51 -15.63 -17.02
N ASN A 172 10.36 -14.32 -16.85
CA ASN A 172 9.42 -13.53 -17.61
C ASN A 172 10.02 -12.17 -17.98
N VAL A 173 9.59 -11.63 -19.10
CA VAL A 173 9.98 -10.30 -19.58
C VAL A 173 8.80 -9.65 -20.28
N GLY A 174 8.59 -8.36 -20.08
CA GLY A 174 7.44 -7.68 -20.66
C GLY A 174 7.43 -6.18 -20.42
N ALA A 175 6.22 -5.64 -20.56
CA ALA A 175 5.94 -4.24 -20.31
C ALA A 175 4.92 -4.08 -19.18
N VAL A 176 5.05 -2.98 -18.47
CA VAL A 176 4.23 -2.57 -17.33
C VAL A 176 3.72 -1.15 -17.62
N GLN A 177 2.45 -0.91 -17.31
CA GLN A 177 1.82 0.40 -17.38
C GLN A 177 1.30 0.70 -15.97
N ARG A 178 1.79 1.78 -15.35
CA ARG A 178 1.38 2.20 -14.01
C ARG A 178 0.71 3.56 -14.07
N LEU A 179 -0.47 3.65 -13.49
CA LEU A 179 -1.19 4.90 -13.23
C LEU A 179 -1.13 5.16 -11.73
N SER A 180 -0.44 6.22 -11.32
CA SER A 180 -0.21 6.55 -9.91
C SER A 180 -0.29 8.04 -9.67
N GLU A 181 -0.30 8.46 -8.41
CA GLU A 181 0.02 9.84 -8.06
C GLU A 181 1.45 10.22 -8.53
N PRO A 182 1.75 11.52 -8.67
CA PRO A 182 3.08 12.00 -9.04
C PRO A 182 4.07 11.85 -7.88
N TYR A 183 4.54 10.63 -7.67
CA TYR A 183 5.59 10.35 -6.70
C TYR A 183 6.82 11.22 -6.94
N GLY A 184 7.52 11.57 -5.87
CA GLY A 184 8.68 12.46 -5.89
C GLY A 184 8.36 13.95 -5.88
N TYR A 185 7.11 14.36 -6.14
CA TYR A 185 6.72 15.78 -6.08
C TYR A 185 6.78 16.31 -4.64
N ASN A 186 7.53 17.40 -4.44
CA ASN A 186 7.61 18.12 -3.18
C ASN A 186 6.98 19.52 -3.29
N PRO A 187 5.73 19.71 -2.82
CA PRO A 187 5.07 21.02 -2.87
C PRO A 187 5.79 22.10 -2.07
N LEU A 188 6.63 21.75 -1.09
CA LEU A 188 7.35 22.72 -0.27
C LEU A 188 8.59 23.28 -0.96
N GLU A 189 9.02 22.72 -2.09
CA GLU A 189 10.22 23.16 -2.79
C GLU A 189 10.13 24.62 -3.23
N GLU A 190 8.94 25.10 -3.64
CA GLU A 190 8.71 26.50 -4.01
C GLU A 190 8.81 27.48 -2.82
N TRP A 191 8.75 26.96 -1.59
CA TRP A 191 8.79 27.72 -0.34
C TRP A 191 10.18 27.74 0.31
N ILE A 192 11.13 26.99 -0.26
CA ILE A 192 12.52 26.99 0.20
C ILE A 192 13.21 28.25 -0.35
N LEU A 193 13.73 29.05 0.57
CA LEU A 193 14.49 30.25 0.25
C LEU A 193 15.89 29.90 -0.25
N SER A 194 16.55 30.87 -0.87
CA SER A 194 17.94 30.70 -1.37
C SER A 194 18.95 30.34 -0.27
N ASN A 195 18.64 30.61 1.00
CA ASN A 195 19.44 30.23 2.16
C ASN A 195 19.08 28.84 2.74
N GLY A 196 18.15 28.10 2.11
CA GLY A 196 17.70 26.78 2.52
C GLY A 196 16.58 26.77 3.58
N ASN A 197 16.18 27.94 4.10
CA ASN A 197 15.10 28.01 5.09
C ASN A 197 13.72 27.97 4.42
N LEU A 198 12.75 27.38 5.11
CA LEU A 198 11.36 27.35 4.68
C LEU A 198 10.67 28.67 5.05
N HIS A 199 9.98 29.31 4.11
CA HIS A 199 9.22 30.54 4.38
C HIS A 199 7.83 30.24 5.01
N TYR A 200 7.80 29.45 6.08
CA TYR A 200 6.58 28.85 6.66
C TYR A 200 5.52 29.85 7.11
N THR A 201 5.91 31.01 7.67
CA THR A 201 4.94 32.03 8.10
C THR A 201 4.12 32.57 6.93
N GLN A 202 4.76 32.86 5.79
CA GLN A 202 4.03 33.32 4.60
C GLN A 202 3.13 32.23 4.02
N LEU A 203 3.58 30.98 4.04
CA LEU A 203 2.78 29.84 3.62
C LEU A 203 1.51 29.76 4.48
N ALA A 204 1.65 29.83 5.81
CA ALA A 204 0.52 29.81 6.72
C ALA A 204 -0.44 31.00 6.50
N LEU A 205 0.09 32.21 6.30
CA LEU A 205 -0.72 33.39 5.97
C LEU A 205 -1.49 33.20 4.65
N GLN A 206 -0.88 32.58 3.62
CA GLN A 206 -1.57 32.26 2.37
C GLN A 206 -2.65 31.19 2.52
N GLU A 207 -2.46 30.23 3.42
CA GLU A 207 -3.47 29.24 3.77
C GLU A 207 -4.57 29.80 4.70
N GLY A 208 -4.50 31.10 5.04
CA GLY A 208 -5.57 31.83 5.73
C GLY A 208 -5.36 32.01 7.23
N TYR A 209 -4.23 31.58 7.78
CA TYR A 209 -3.87 31.89 9.16
C TYR A 209 -3.60 33.39 9.32
N THR A 210 -3.82 33.92 10.52
CA THR A 210 -3.55 35.33 10.82
C THR A 210 -2.74 35.47 12.09
N VAL A 211 -2.00 36.58 12.18
CA VAL A 211 -1.15 36.92 13.32
C VAL A 211 -1.57 38.29 13.83
N ASN A 212 -1.88 38.38 15.12
CA ASN A 212 -2.20 39.61 15.81
C ASN A 212 -1.10 39.96 16.81
N PHE A 213 -0.72 41.23 16.86
CA PHE A 213 0.26 41.75 17.81
C PHE A 213 -0.47 42.68 18.77
N ASP A 214 -0.44 42.38 20.06
CA ASP A 214 -1.17 43.15 21.07
C ASP A 214 -0.46 44.48 21.46
N GLY A 215 0.74 44.70 20.93
CA GLY A 215 1.55 45.91 21.14
C GLY A 215 2.35 45.94 22.45
N GLN A 216 2.27 44.90 23.28
CA GLN A 216 3.00 44.73 24.55
C GLN A 216 3.74 43.39 24.60
N GLU A 217 4.37 43.01 23.48
CA GLU A 217 5.14 41.76 23.30
C GLU A 217 4.30 40.48 23.15
N GLY A 218 2.97 40.54 23.26
CA GLY A 218 2.10 39.40 23.00
C GLY A 218 1.83 39.19 21.51
N ILE A 219 1.86 37.92 21.10
CA ILE A 219 1.58 37.47 19.74
C ILE A 219 0.50 36.39 19.80
N GLU A 220 -0.57 36.60 19.04
CA GLU A 220 -1.69 35.66 18.94
C GLU A 220 -1.81 35.17 17.50
N TYR A 221 -1.97 33.86 17.34
CA TYR A 221 -2.12 33.21 16.05
C TYR A 221 -3.51 32.62 15.94
N PHE A 222 -4.17 32.86 14.81
CA PHE A 222 -5.51 32.36 14.54
C PHE A 222 -5.52 31.47 13.31
N ASP A 223 -6.34 30.40 13.37
CA ASP A 223 -6.61 29.55 12.22
C ASP A 223 -7.49 30.25 11.15
N PRO A 224 -7.70 29.65 9.96
CA PRO A 224 -8.56 30.22 8.92
C PRO A 224 -10.03 30.37 9.33
N SER A 225 -10.46 29.74 10.42
CA SER A 225 -11.80 29.87 11.01
C SER A 225 -11.85 30.93 12.13
N ASN A 226 -10.76 31.68 12.33
CA ASN A 226 -10.59 32.72 13.34
C ASN A 226 -10.60 32.20 14.79
N ASN A 227 -10.21 30.94 15.03
CA ASN A 227 -9.97 30.41 16.37
C ASN A 227 -8.52 30.67 16.79
N LEU A 228 -8.31 31.07 18.04
CA LEU A 228 -6.98 31.22 18.63
C LEU A 228 -6.31 29.84 18.76
N VAL A 229 -5.17 29.65 18.08
CA VAL A 229 -4.43 28.38 18.05
C VAL A 229 -3.07 28.43 18.73
N ALA A 230 -2.48 29.61 18.89
CA ALA A 230 -1.27 29.78 19.67
C ALA A 230 -1.18 31.21 20.24
N THR A 231 -0.60 31.34 21.43
CA THR A 231 -0.30 32.63 22.10
C THR A 231 1.20 32.85 22.27
N SER A 232 2.03 32.00 21.65
CA SER A 232 3.48 32.12 21.64
C SER A 232 4.05 31.60 20.32
N THR A 233 5.21 32.12 19.92
CA THR A 233 5.88 31.72 18.67
C THR A 233 6.34 30.27 18.73
N GLU A 234 6.74 29.79 19.92
CA GLU A 234 7.21 28.43 20.13
C GLU A 234 6.10 27.41 19.90
N VAL A 235 4.88 27.67 20.41
CA VAL A 235 3.71 26.80 20.17
C VAL A 235 3.32 26.84 18.70
N TRP A 236 3.34 28.03 18.09
CA TRP A 236 3.08 28.19 16.66
C TRP A 236 4.02 27.33 15.80
N GLU A 237 5.33 27.42 16.03
CA GLU A 237 6.34 26.70 15.25
C GLU A 237 6.38 25.20 15.53
N ALA A 238 6.21 24.78 16.78
CA ALA A 238 6.36 23.38 17.17
C ALA A 238 5.09 22.54 16.94
N VAL A 239 3.92 23.16 16.98
CA VAL A 239 2.63 22.43 16.96
C VAL A 239 1.80 22.79 15.73
N ILE A 240 1.65 24.08 15.44
CA ILE A 240 0.72 24.52 14.40
C ILE A 240 1.35 24.44 13.01
N ILE A 241 2.56 24.97 12.81
CA ILE A 241 3.24 24.95 11.51
C ILE A 241 3.36 23.54 10.92
N PRO A 242 3.75 22.48 11.67
CA PRO A 242 3.76 21.12 11.14
C PRO A 242 2.42 20.68 10.54
N GLN A 243 1.30 21.06 11.16
CA GLN A 243 -0.05 20.77 10.65
C GLN A 243 -0.32 21.55 9.36
N VAL A 244 0.00 22.85 9.34
CA VAL A 244 -0.15 23.68 8.12
C VAL A 244 0.63 23.09 6.95
N LEU A 245 1.87 22.64 7.18
CA LEU A 245 2.70 22.05 6.15
C LEU A 245 2.14 20.70 5.66
N ALA A 246 1.65 19.85 6.58
CA ALA A 246 1.00 18.60 6.24
C ALA A 246 -0.25 18.83 5.38
N ASP A 247 -1.16 19.69 5.83
CA ASP A 247 -2.41 20.01 5.14
C ASP A 247 -2.15 20.63 3.76
N TYR A 248 -1.22 21.58 3.68
CA TYR A 248 -0.82 22.21 2.42
C TYR A 248 -0.25 21.18 1.43
N THR A 249 0.66 20.32 1.88
CA THR A 249 1.29 19.31 1.00
C THR A 249 0.29 18.28 0.51
N GLU A 250 -0.61 17.81 1.37
CA GLU A 250 -1.70 16.91 1.00
C GLU A 250 -2.64 17.57 -0.01
N LYS A 251 -3.08 18.81 0.27
CA LYS A 251 -3.93 19.60 -0.63
C LYS A 251 -3.31 19.77 -2.01
N LYS A 252 -2.03 20.11 -2.09
CA LYS A 252 -1.31 20.28 -3.36
C LYS A 252 -1.15 18.98 -4.12
N ARG A 253 -0.84 17.87 -3.45
CA ARG A 253 -0.77 16.54 -4.08
C ARG A 253 -2.14 16.11 -4.63
N ASN A 254 -3.21 16.35 -3.88
CA ASN A 254 -4.58 16.04 -4.27
C ASN A 254 -5.10 16.87 -5.46
N GLN A 255 -4.47 18.00 -5.77
CA GLN A 255 -4.78 18.83 -6.94
C GLN A 255 -4.14 18.30 -8.23
N LEU A 256 -3.15 17.41 -8.14
CA LEU A 256 -2.43 16.91 -9.30
C LEU A 256 -3.15 15.73 -9.93
N ASP A 257 -3.10 15.70 -11.26
CA ASP A 257 -3.58 14.57 -12.04
C ASP A 257 -2.66 13.35 -11.87
N GLN A 258 -3.25 12.16 -11.99
CA GLN A 258 -2.48 10.92 -12.00
C GLN A 258 -1.54 10.85 -13.19
N THR A 259 -0.38 10.25 -12.99
CA THR A 259 0.65 10.07 -14.00
C THR A 259 0.62 8.66 -14.57
N LEU A 260 0.56 8.56 -15.90
CA LEU A 260 0.69 7.27 -16.60
C LEU A 260 2.15 7.04 -16.98
N GLN A 261 2.68 5.91 -16.55
CA GLN A 261 4.06 5.50 -16.74
C GLN A 261 4.15 4.16 -17.48
N HIS A 262 5.10 4.04 -18.39
CA HIS A 262 5.43 2.79 -19.07
C HIS A 262 6.82 2.32 -18.67
N SER A 263 6.96 1.03 -18.33
CA SER A 263 8.23 0.45 -17.88
C SER A 263 8.47 -0.91 -18.52
N LEU A 264 9.74 -1.28 -18.70
CA LEU A 264 10.12 -2.66 -18.97
C LEU A 264 10.16 -3.44 -17.66
N VAL A 265 9.78 -4.71 -17.68
CA VAL A 265 9.89 -5.61 -16.52
C VAL A 265 10.58 -6.90 -16.91
N ILE A 266 11.48 -7.36 -16.04
CA ILE A 266 12.13 -8.66 -16.09
C ILE A 266 11.85 -9.31 -14.74
N GLY A 267 11.37 -10.55 -14.74
CA GLY A 267 11.05 -11.25 -13.51
C GLY A 267 11.42 -12.71 -13.54
N PHE A 268 11.42 -13.30 -12.35
CA PHE A 268 11.54 -14.74 -12.16
C PHE A 268 10.57 -15.22 -11.09
N ASP A 269 10.23 -16.51 -11.17
CA ASP A 269 9.49 -17.23 -10.14
C ASP A 269 10.08 -18.64 -10.03
N TYR A 270 10.37 -19.06 -8.80
CA TYR A 270 10.88 -20.38 -8.45
C TYR A 270 10.01 -20.99 -7.37
N TYR A 271 9.43 -22.17 -7.64
CA TYR A 271 8.61 -22.89 -6.67
C TYR A 271 9.07 -24.33 -6.50
N HIS A 272 9.33 -24.71 -5.25
CA HIS A 272 9.61 -26.07 -4.84
C HIS A 272 8.92 -26.41 -3.50
N PHE A 273 8.33 -27.60 -3.44
CA PHE A 273 7.65 -28.08 -2.25
C PHE A 273 7.85 -29.59 -2.10
N THR A 274 8.17 -30.01 -0.88
CA THR A 274 8.11 -31.36 -0.32
C THR A 274 7.57 -31.25 1.12
N ASP A 275 7.26 -32.38 1.76
CA ASP A 275 6.68 -32.39 3.12
C ASP A 275 7.61 -31.81 4.19
N ASP A 276 8.93 -31.90 3.97
CA ASP A 276 9.95 -31.44 4.92
C ASP A 276 10.67 -30.16 4.45
N PHE A 277 10.51 -29.76 3.20
CA PHE A 277 11.23 -28.63 2.63
C PHE A 277 10.42 -27.88 1.58
N TRP A 278 10.34 -26.57 1.69
CA TRP A 278 9.72 -25.73 0.67
C TRP A 278 10.46 -24.43 0.48
N VAL A 279 10.53 -24.01 -0.78
CA VAL A 279 11.06 -22.72 -1.19
C VAL A 279 10.18 -22.16 -2.29
N HIS A 280 9.70 -20.95 -2.09
CA HIS A 280 9.03 -20.16 -3.10
C HIS A 280 9.67 -18.77 -3.14
N SER A 281 10.24 -18.39 -4.27
CA SER A 281 10.85 -17.08 -4.44
C SER A 281 10.46 -16.48 -5.78
N TRP A 282 10.29 -15.17 -5.79
CA TRP A 282 10.00 -14.41 -7.00
C TRP A 282 10.71 -13.08 -6.94
N GLY A 283 10.92 -12.48 -8.11
CA GLY A 283 11.50 -11.16 -8.23
C GLY A 283 11.05 -10.48 -9.51
N ASN A 284 10.96 -9.16 -9.45
CA ASN A 284 10.66 -8.28 -10.57
C ASN A 284 11.67 -7.13 -10.53
N LEU A 285 12.25 -6.84 -11.68
CA LEU A 285 13.16 -5.73 -11.91
C LEU A 285 12.58 -4.91 -13.06
N MET A 286 12.47 -3.60 -12.87
CA MET A 286 12.06 -2.68 -13.90
C MET A 286 13.20 -1.69 -14.15
N PRO A 287 14.11 -2.03 -15.09
CA PRO A 287 15.35 -1.28 -15.28
C PRO A 287 15.21 -0.03 -16.14
N TYR A 288 14.04 0.14 -16.77
CA TYR A 288 13.82 1.22 -17.71
C TYR A 288 12.39 1.72 -17.59
N HIS A 289 12.29 3.04 -17.48
CA HIS A 289 11.07 3.80 -17.37
C HIS A 289 11.00 4.80 -18.51
N TYR A 290 9.96 4.74 -19.34
CA TYR A 290 9.79 5.66 -20.45
C TYR A 290 9.59 7.09 -19.92
N ASP A 291 10.40 8.01 -20.40
CA ASP A 291 10.26 9.43 -20.12
C ASP A 291 9.29 10.06 -21.14
N ASN A 292 8.17 10.55 -20.63
CA ASN A 292 7.15 11.24 -21.44
C ASN A 292 7.28 12.77 -21.36
N ASN A 293 8.35 13.30 -20.75
CA ASN A 293 8.60 14.73 -20.50
C ASN A 293 7.48 15.45 -19.70
N SER A 294 6.60 14.70 -19.03
CA SER A 294 5.53 15.28 -18.21
C SER A 294 6.12 16.12 -17.07
N GLU A 295 5.50 17.27 -16.78
CA GLU A 295 5.86 18.19 -15.70
C GLU A 295 5.93 17.51 -14.34
N TYR A 296 5.00 16.61 -14.06
CA TYR A 296 4.90 15.90 -12.79
C TYR A 296 5.42 14.46 -12.87
N SER A 297 6.34 14.17 -13.81
CA SER A 297 6.94 12.84 -13.91
C SER A 297 8.03 12.62 -12.86
N TYR A 298 8.11 11.40 -12.33
CA TYR A 298 9.22 11.02 -11.43
C TYR A 298 10.59 11.15 -12.09
N HIS A 299 10.68 11.09 -13.43
CA HIS A 299 11.92 11.40 -14.16
C HIS A 299 12.50 12.77 -13.81
N LYS A 300 11.64 13.80 -13.76
CA LYS A 300 12.06 15.16 -13.38
C LYS A 300 12.48 15.23 -11.93
N PHE A 301 11.69 14.64 -11.02
CA PHE A 301 11.98 14.70 -9.58
C PHE A 301 13.18 13.85 -9.15
N ASN A 302 13.47 12.76 -9.86
CA ASN A 302 14.60 11.87 -9.61
C ASN A 302 15.85 12.25 -10.41
N ASN A 303 15.80 13.29 -11.24
CA ASN A 303 16.88 13.69 -12.15
C ASN A 303 17.35 12.55 -13.09
N GLY A 304 16.39 11.79 -13.64
CA GLY A 304 16.63 10.76 -14.65
C GLY A 304 16.09 9.37 -14.29
N GLN A 305 16.65 8.35 -14.97
CA GLN A 305 16.26 6.94 -14.80
C GLN A 305 16.46 6.45 -13.36
N TRP A 306 15.66 5.46 -12.98
CA TRP A 306 15.79 4.75 -11.72
C TRP A 306 15.52 3.25 -11.92
N MET A 307 15.61 2.50 -10.82
CA MET A 307 15.32 1.07 -10.79
C MET A 307 14.22 0.82 -9.78
N ASP A 308 13.09 0.33 -10.29
CA ASP A 308 12.02 -0.24 -9.48
C ASP A 308 12.22 -1.75 -9.36
N TYR A 309 12.01 -2.29 -8.16
CA TYR A 309 12.13 -3.72 -7.94
C TYR A 309 11.24 -4.22 -6.80
N SER A 310 10.79 -5.45 -6.96
CA SER A 310 10.06 -6.17 -5.92
C SER A 310 10.49 -7.63 -5.89
N GLY A 311 10.32 -8.28 -4.75
CA GLY A 311 10.64 -9.69 -4.63
C GLY A 311 10.20 -10.25 -3.29
N GLY A 312 10.23 -11.57 -3.22
CA GLY A 312 9.94 -12.29 -1.99
C GLY A 312 10.59 -13.65 -1.93
N LEU A 313 10.65 -14.16 -0.72
CA LEU A 313 11.16 -15.47 -0.39
C LEU A 313 10.26 -16.04 0.69
N ILE A 314 9.84 -17.29 0.49
CA ILE A 314 9.22 -18.14 1.48
C ILE A 314 10.08 -19.38 1.52
N PHE A 315 10.60 -19.69 2.70
CA PHE A 315 11.47 -20.80 2.99
C PHE A 315 10.93 -21.50 4.23
N GLY A 316 10.94 -22.83 4.21
CA GLY A 316 10.77 -23.59 5.43
C GLY A 316 11.40 -24.96 5.34
N TYR A 317 11.83 -25.42 6.51
CA TYR A 317 12.50 -26.69 6.68
C TYR A 317 12.06 -27.35 7.97
N ARG A 318 11.67 -28.62 7.88
CA ARG A 318 11.34 -29.47 9.00
C ARG A 318 12.51 -30.42 9.24
N PHE A 319 13.22 -30.24 10.36
CA PHE A 319 14.33 -31.11 10.74
C PHE A 319 13.83 -32.50 11.16
N ASN A 320 12.69 -32.54 11.85
CA ASN A 320 11.98 -33.76 12.26
C ASN A 320 10.52 -33.42 12.59
N ARG A 321 9.73 -34.40 13.07
CA ARG A 321 8.30 -34.19 13.39
C ARG A 321 8.05 -33.12 14.44
N SER A 322 9.00 -32.86 15.33
CA SER A 322 8.88 -31.88 16.41
C SER A 322 9.46 -30.53 16.04
N LEU A 323 10.58 -30.46 15.32
CA LEU A 323 11.31 -29.20 15.08
C LEU A 323 11.25 -28.76 13.62
N GLY A 324 10.84 -27.52 13.40
CA GLY A 324 10.91 -26.86 12.09
C GLY A 324 11.18 -25.37 12.20
N ILE A 325 11.65 -24.80 11.09
CA ILE A 325 11.88 -23.36 10.93
C ILE A 325 11.19 -22.85 9.68
N PHE A 326 10.85 -21.57 9.70
CA PHE A 326 10.38 -20.85 8.52
C PHE A 326 10.97 -19.44 8.48
N LEU A 327 11.12 -18.94 7.26
CA LEU A 327 11.45 -17.56 6.95
C LEU A 327 10.62 -17.16 5.75
N GLU A 328 9.90 -16.06 5.86
CA GLU A 328 9.11 -15.51 4.77
C GLU A 328 9.20 -13.99 4.77
N GLY A 329 9.21 -13.41 3.58
CA GLY A 329 9.23 -11.97 3.46
C GLY A 329 9.07 -11.50 2.03
N LYS A 330 8.71 -10.23 1.92
CA LYS A 330 8.59 -9.49 0.66
C LYS A 330 9.20 -8.12 0.83
N TYR A 331 9.74 -7.59 -0.26
CA TYR A 331 10.29 -6.25 -0.32
C TYR A 331 9.86 -5.62 -1.64
N ASN A 332 9.51 -4.34 -1.60
CA ASN A 332 9.21 -3.54 -2.76
C ASN A 332 9.87 -2.17 -2.63
N LYS A 333 10.45 -1.70 -3.73
CA LYS A 333 10.88 -0.32 -3.94
C LYS A 333 10.29 0.12 -5.27
N TYR A 334 9.31 1.03 -5.23
CA TYR A 334 8.81 1.73 -6.41
C TYR A 334 8.94 3.24 -6.22
N TRP A 335 9.43 3.94 -7.24
CA TRP A 335 9.74 5.37 -7.17
C TRP A 335 10.62 5.69 -5.94
N ASN A 336 10.16 6.58 -5.06
CA ASN A 336 10.79 6.93 -3.79
C ASN A 336 10.11 6.27 -2.58
N ARG A 337 9.35 5.20 -2.77
CA ARG A 337 8.64 4.46 -1.71
C ARG A 337 9.23 3.06 -1.55
N ASN A 338 9.38 2.66 -0.29
CA ASN A 338 9.87 1.34 0.10
C ASN A 338 8.92 0.73 1.12
N TRP A 339 8.50 -0.50 0.92
CA TRP A 339 7.71 -1.23 1.90
C TRP A 339 8.03 -2.72 1.86
N HIS A 340 8.02 -3.33 3.03
CA HIS A 340 8.45 -4.70 3.22
C HIS A 340 7.77 -5.31 4.43
N ASP A 341 7.58 -6.62 4.39
CA ASP A 341 7.07 -7.41 5.51
C ASP A 341 7.97 -8.64 5.61
N PHE A 342 8.27 -9.10 6.83
CA PHE A 342 8.99 -10.34 7.05
C PHE A 342 8.53 -11.03 8.33
N SER A 343 8.62 -12.36 8.33
CA SER A 343 8.37 -13.22 9.46
C SER A 343 9.44 -14.31 9.48
N PHE A 344 9.93 -14.64 10.66
CA PHE A 344 10.75 -15.81 10.90
C PHE A 344 10.26 -16.53 12.14
N GLY A 345 10.41 -17.84 12.19
CA GLY A 345 10.02 -18.57 13.38
C GLY A 345 10.61 -19.97 13.48
N LEU A 346 10.68 -20.44 14.72
CA LEU A 346 11.05 -21.79 15.09
C LEU A 346 9.85 -22.42 15.78
N ASN A 347 9.43 -23.57 15.28
CA ASN A 347 8.31 -24.33 15.81
C ASN A 347 8.83 -25.62 16.45
N TYR A 348 8.50 -25.84 17.72
CA TYR A 348 8.76 -27.08 18.44
C TYR A 348 7.44 -27.70 18.93
N VAL A 349 7.05 -28.83 18.34
CA VAL A 349 5.84 -29.58 18.71
C VAL A 349 6.19 -30.61 19.78
N ILE A 350 5.59 -30.43 20.96
CA ILE A 350 5.62 -31.38 22.07
C ILE A 350 4.42 -32.31 21.92
N TYR A 351 4.67 -33.62 21.92
CA TYR A 351 3.64 -34.66 21.84
C TYR A 351 3.39 -35.29 23.20
#